data_AF-A0A965E365-F1
#
_entry.id   AF-A0A965E365-F1
#
_cell.length_a   1.000
_cell.length_b   1.000
_cell.length_c   1.000
_cell.angle_alpha   90.00
_cell.angle_beta   90.00
_cell.angle_gamma   90.00
#
_symmetry.space_group_name_H-M   'P 1'
#
loop_
_entity.id
_entity.type
_entity.pdbx_description
1 polymer ?
#
loop_
_entity_poly.entity_id
_entity_poly.type
_entity_poly.pdbx_seq_one_letter_code
_entity_poly.pdbx_strand_id
1 'polypeptide(L)'
;MTAAAVPDRVVSAEQRKRARSVGITYLVLAMVCFFIFTRRPGDAGFRITETSQFTLPAQGFGWALGIVLVAVAAAQLLRGFGRLSNVVLALATAAFFMSFLAWAAAGDSFSFVGMLQDTVSRSVPITLGAIGGILSERSGVINISIEGMLLAAACTSAIAASLTNLWLGTLVGALTGVALAAVLAVMSIRYKVDQVIVGFAINFFALGVTSFISFRVLVPNRDTMNNLLPVTPIRIPLLADVPFIGTIFFEQTIFVYFSFARRRWFR
;
A
#
# COMPACT_ATOMS: atom_id res chain seq x y z
N MET A 1 -65.60 -17.31 24.54
CA MET A 1 -64.28 -17.68 23.98
C MET A 1 -64.06 -16.84 22.73
N THR A 2 -63.52 -15.64 22.89
CA THR A 2 -63.23 -14.72 21.78
C THR A 2 -61.72 -14.65 21.62
N ALA A 3 -61.23 -15.12 20.48
CA ALA A 3 -59.82 -15.08 20.12
C ALA A 3 -59.38 -13.62 19.95
N ALA A 4 -58.48 -13.17 20.82
CA ALA A 4 -57.81 -11.89 20.67
C ALA A 4 -56.88 -11.97 19.46
N ALA A 5 -57.18 -11.21 18.41
CA ALA A 5 -56.32 -11.05 17.25
C ALA A 5 -54.97 -10.46 17.71
N VAL A 6 -53.90 -11.22 17.46
CA VAL A 6 -52.52 -10.75 17.64
C VAL A 6 -52.27 -9.65 16.60
N PRO A 7 -51.91 -8.42 17.00
CA PRO A 7 -51.72 -7.34 16.04
C PRO A 7 -50.46 -7.63 15.21
N ASP A 8 -50.64 -7.65 13.89
CA ASP A 8 -49.57 -7.68 12.90
C ASP A 8 -48.57 -6.55 13.24
N ARG A 9 -47.31 -6.90 13.51
CA ARG A 9 -46.26 -5.90 13.73
C ARG A 9 -46.11 -5.11 12.43
N VAL A 10 -46.70 -3.92 12.38
CA VAL A 10 -46.57 -2.98 11.26
C VAL A 10 -45.09 -2.61 11.13
N VAL A 11 -44.38 -3.29 10.21
CA VAL A 11 -42.99 -2.99 9.88
C VAL A 11 -42.93 -1.53 9.42
N SER A 12 -42.15 -0.69 10.10
CA SER A 12 -42.11 0.74 9.79
C SER A 12 -41.61 0.97 8.35
N ALA A 13 -42.09 2.02 7.69
CA ALA A 13 -41.68 2.36 6.33
C ALA A 13 -40.14 2.50 6.19
N GLU A 14 -39.50 2.96 7.26
CA GLU A 14 -38.05 3.08 7.37
C GLU A 14 -37.34 1.72 7.44
N GLN A 15 -37.90 0.74 8.15
CA GLN A 15 -37.40 -0.64 8.17
C GLN A 15 -37.53 -1.31 6.79
N ARG A 16 -38.64 -1.08 6.08
CA ARG A 16 -38.82 -1.56 4.69
C ARG A 16 -37.83 -0.91 3.72
N LYS A 17 -37.60 0.41 3.85
CA LYS A 17 -36.62 1.14 3.03
C LYS A 17 -35.20 0.63 3.26
N ARG A 18 -34.82 0.39 4.52
CA ARG A 18 -33.50 -0.17 4.89
C ARG A 18 -33.34 -1.60 4.38
N ALA A 19 -34.34 -2.46 4.55
CA ALA A 19 -34.31 -3.83 4.03
C ALA A 19 -34.14 -3.85 2.50
N ARG A 20 -34.86 -2.97 1.78
CA ARG A 20 -34.73 -2.81 0.33
C ARG A 20 -33.34 -2.33 -0.09
N SER A 21 -32.81 -1.31 0.57
CA SER A 21 -31.47 -0.78 0.27
C SER A 21 -30.39 -1.83 0.45
N VAL A 22 -30.39 -2.54 1.59
CA VAL A 22 -29.41 -3.59 1.89
C VAL A 22 -29.55 -4.79 0.94
N GLY A 23 -30.79 -5.17 0.59
CA GLY A 23 -31.04 -6.22 -0.39
C GLY A 23 -30.49 -5.88 -1.77
N ILE A 24 -30.66 -4.64 -2.23
CA ILE A 24 -30.07 -4.15 -3.48
C ILE A 24 -28.54 -4.22 -3.42
N THR A 25 -27.92 -3.83 -2.31
CA THR A 25 -26.46 -3.95 -2.14
C THR A 25 -25.98 -5.38 -2.36
N TYR A 26 -26.65 -6.39 -1.78
CA TYR A 26 -26.28 -7.79 -2.00
C TYR A 26 -26.42 -8.24 -3.46
N LEU A 27 -27.45 -7.77 -4.17
CA LEU A 27 -27.60 -8.06 -5.60
C LEU A 27 -26.48 -7.44 -6.44
N VAL A 28 -26.07 -6.21 -6.12
CA VAL A 28 -24.93 -5.54 -6.79
C VAL A 28 -23.64 -6.31 -6.52
N LEU A 29 -23.38 -6.72 -5.27
CA LEU A 29 -22.20 -7.53 -4.94
C LEU A 29 -22.22 -8.89 -5.66
N ALA A 30 -23.37 -9.56 -5.72
CA ALA A 30 -23.53 -10.81 -6.46
C ALA A 30 -23.27 -10.64 -7.96
N MET A 31 -23.75 -9.53 -8.54
CA MET A 31 -23.47 -9.18 -9.94
C MET A 31 -21.97 -9.03 -10.17
N VAL A 32 -21.24 -8.34 -9.28
CA VAL A 32 -19.79 -8.24 -9.36
C VAL A 32 -19.12 -9.63 -9.29
N CYS A 33 -19.58 -10.51 -8.39
CA CYS A 33 -19.06 -11.88 -8.33
C CYS A 33 -19.24 -12.61 -9.68
N PHE A 34 -20.44 -12.60 -10.27
CA PHE A 34 -20.72 -13.32 -11.51
C PHE A 34 -20.12 -12.71 -12.78
N PHE A 35 -19.95 -11.38 -12.84
CA PHE A 35 -19.46 -10.71 -14.05
C PHE A 35 -17.97 -10.40 -14.00
N ILE A 36 -17.35 -10.35 -12.81
CA ILE A 36 -15.94 -10.04 -12.65
C ILE A 36 -15.18 -11.25 -12.08
N PHE A 37 -15.57 -11.75 -10.91
CA PHE A 37 -14.75 -12.72 -10.17
C PHE A 37 -14.72 -14.11 -10.81
N THR A 38 -15.80 -14.53 -11.47
CA THR A 38 -15.88 -15.85 -12.14
C THR A 38 -15.19 -15.89 -13.51
N ARG A 39 -14.76 -14.75 -14.06
CA ARG A 39 -14.16 -14.67 -15.40
C ARG A 39 -12.69 -15.04 -15.44
N ARG A 40 -11.99 -15.06 -14.30
CA ARG A 40 -10.58 -15.40 -14.22
C ARG A 40 -10.43 -16.82 -13.64
N PRO A 41 -10.02 -17.82 -14.45
CA PRO A 41 -9.73 -19.15 -13.94
C PRO A 41 -8.41 -19.13 -13.16
N GLY A 42 -8.29 -20.04 -12.20
CA GLY A 42 -7.08 -20.22 -11.39
C GLY A 42 -7.37 -20.29 -9.89
N ASP A 43 -6.42 -20.87 -9.18
CA ASP A 43 -6.42 -20.92 -7.72
C ASP A 43 -5.64 -19.73 -7.17
N ALA A 44 -6.08 -19.21 -6.03
CA ALA A 44 -5.41 -18.17 -5.28
C ALA A 44 -4.58 -18.79 -4.17
N GLY A 45 -3.26 -18.63 -4.24
CA GLY A 45 -2.37 -19.05 -3.16
C GLY A 45 -2.20 -17.96 -2.09
N PHE A 46 -2.37 -18.31 -0.82
CA PHE A 46 -2.05 -17.46 0.33
C PHE A 46 -0.96 -18.16 1.15
N ARG A 47 0.28 -17.71 0.99
CA ARG A 47 1.45 -18.24 1.68
C ARG A 47 1.70 -17.43 2.95
N ILE A 48 1.65 -18.11 4.10
CA ILE A 48 1.96 -17.50 5.40
C ILE A 48 3.45 -17.71 5.74
N THR A 49 3.99 -18.87 5.42
CA THR A 49 5.41 -19.22 5.57
C THR A 49 5.83 -20.04 4.35
N GLU A 50 7.13 -20.33 4.19
CA GLU A 50 7.60 -21.17 3.08
C GLU A 50 6.96 -22.56 3.06
N THR A 51 6.56 -23.06 4.22
CA THR A 51 5.95 -24.39 4.40
C THR A 51 4.42 -24.38 4.50
N SER A 52 3.79 -23.21 4.72
CA SER A 52 2.36 -23.08 4.96
C SER A 52 1.69 -22.24 3.87
N GLN A 53 0.92 -22.94 3.01
CA GLN A 53 0.15 -22.34 1.94
C GLN A 53 -1.31 -22.77 2.04
N PHE A 54 -2.20 -21.79 1.95
CA PHE A 54 -3.63 -21.98 1.84
C PHE A 54 -4.06 -21.63 0.42
N THR A 55 -4.70 -22.56 -0.30
CA THR A 55 -5.21 -22.30 -1.66
C THR A 55 -6.72 -22.16 -1.64
N LEU A 56 -7.22 -21.13 -2.32
CA LEU A 56 -8.65 -20.92 -2.54
C LEU A 56 -8.95 -21.02 -4.04
N PRO A 57 -9.89 -21.88 -4.47
CA PRO A 57 -10.33 -21.91 -5.86
C PRO A 57 -11.10 -20.62 -6.16
N ALA A 58 -10.46 -19.65 -6.80
CA ALA A 58 -10.98 -18.28 -6.93
C ALA A 58 -12.29 -18.25 -7.71
N GLN A 59 -12.33 -18.97 -8.83
CA GLN A 59 -13.50 -19.07 -9.69
C GLN A 59 -14.68 -19.77 -8.98
N GLY A 60 -14.41 -20.91 -8.32
CA GLY A 60 -15.42 -21.68 -7.60
C GLY A 60 -15.99 -20.90 -6.41
N PHE A 61 -15.12 -20.23 -5.66
CA PHE A 61 -15.52 -19.38 -4.54
C PHE A 61 -16.38 -18.18 -5.00
N GLY A 62 -16.03 -17.55 -6.12
CA GLY A 62 -16.81 -16.46 -6.71
C GLY A 62 -18.23 -16.90 -7.12
N TRP A 63 -18.38 -18.08 -7.72
CA TRP A 63 -19.69 -18.66 -8.04
C TRP A 63 -20.51 -18.96 -6.78
N ALA A 64 -19.90 -19.67 -5.82
CA ALA A 64 -20.57 -20.04 -4.56
C ALA A 64 -21.04 -18.79 -3.80
N LEU A 65 -20.18 -17.78 -3.68
CA LEU A 65 -20.53 -16.54 -3.00
C LEU A 65 -21.62 -15.76 -3.74
N GLY A 66 -21.55 -15.67 -5.08
CA GLY A 66 -22.59 -15.00 -5.87
C GLY A 66 -23.98 -15.60 -5.63
N ILE A 67 -24.09 -16.94 -5.60
CA ILE A 67 -25.33 -17.66 -5.32
C ILE A 67 -25.82 -17.37 -3.90
N VAL A 68 -24.92 -17.43 -2.91
CA VAL A 68 -25.25 -17.13 -1.51
C VAL A 68 -25.74 -15.69 -1.36
N LEU A 69 -25.09 -14.72 -2.00
CA LEU A 69 -25.49 -13.31 -1.96
C LEU A 69 -26.87 -13.09 -2.58
N VAL A 70 -27.22 -13.79 -3.66
CA VAL A 70 -28.57 -13.74 -4.23
C VAL A 70 -29.61 -14.31 -3.27
N ALA A 71 -29.31 -15.45 -2.63
CA ALA A 71 -30.21 -16.05 -1.64
C ALA A 71 -30.42 -15.15 -0.42
N VAL A 72 -29.33 -14.54 0.09
CA VAL A 72 -29.37 -13.58 1.19
C VAL A 72 -30.12 -12.31 0.79
N ALA A 73 -29.95 -11.82 -0.45
CA ALA A 73 -30.70 -10.69 -0.98
C ALA A 73 -32.21 -10.98 -1.01
N ALA A 74 -32.61 -12.15 -1.52
CA ALA A 74 -34.01 -12.56 -1.56
C ALA A 74 -34.61 -12.67 -0.15
N ALA A 75 -33.90 -13.31 0.78
CA ALA A 75 -34.35 -13.42 2.17
C ALA A 75 -34.46 -12.04 2.88
N GLN A 76 -33.52 -11.13 2.60
CA GLN A 76 -33.55 -9.76 3.13
C GLN A 76 -34.71 -8.94 2.55
N LEU A 77 -35.05 -9.12 1.27
CA LEU A 77 -36.16 -8.42 0.61
C LEU A 77 -37.54 -8.96 1.03
N LEU A 78 -37.65 -10.28 1.27
CA LEU A 78 -38.91 -10.95 1.60
C LEU A 78 -39.25 -10.88 3.10
N ARG A 79 -38.26 -11.16 3.97
CA ARG A 79 -38.48 -11.32 5.42
C ARG A 79 -37.86 -10.20 6.24
N GLY A 80 -36.71 -9.68 5.79
CA GLY A 80 -35.93 -8.67 6.51
C GLY A 80 -35.28 -9.23 7.79
N PHE A 81 -33.96 -9.12 7.92
CA PHE A 81 -33.21 -9.70 9.05
C PHE A 81 -33.21 -8.86 10.34
N GLY A 82 -33.91 -7.72 10.39
CA GLY A 82 -34.00 -6.87 11.58
C GLY A 82 -32.61 -6.52 12.15
N ARG A 83 -32.36 -6.85 13.44
CA ARG A 83 -31.07 -6.61 14.12
C ARG A 83 -29.91 -7.43 13.55
N LEU A 84 -30.19 -8.62 13.02
CA LEU A 84 -29.16 -9.48 12.42
C LEU A 84 -28.71 -8.97 11.05
N SER A 85 -29.43 -8.02 10.44
CA SER A 85 -29.08 -7.43 9.15
C SER A 85 -27.66 -6.86 9.11
N ASN A 86 -27.16 -6.29 10.22
CA ASN A 86 -25.81 -5.75 10.29
C ASN A 86 -24.75 -6.85 10.32
N VAL A 87 -25.02 -7.95 11.04
CA VAL A 87 -24.10 -9.10 11.13
C VAL A 87 -24.02 -9.79 9.78
N VAL A 88 -25.17 -10.02 9.14
CA VAL A 88 -25.23 -10.61 7.79
C VAL A 88 -24.50 -9.72 6.77
N LEU A 89 -24.65 -8.39 6.88
CA LEU A 89 -23.95 -7.45 6.00
C LEU A 89 -22.43 -7.49 6.21
N ALA A 90 -21.98 -7.52 7.47
CA ALA A 90 -20.56 -7.61 7.79
C ALA A 90 -19.95 -8.92 7.27
N LEU A 91 -20.62 -10.06 7.46
CA LEU A 91 -20.19 -11.36 6.95
C LEU A 91 -20.18 -11.41 5.42
N ALA A 92 -21.23 -10.91 4.77
CA ALA A 92 -21.30 -10.83 3.30
C ALA A 92 -20.19 -9.94 2.73
N THR A 93 -19.89 -8.82 3.39
CA THR A 93 -18.82 -7.91 3.00
C THR A 93 -17.46 -8.57 3.17
N ALA A 94 -17.20 -9.23 4.31
CA ALA A 94 -15.97 -9.96 4.56
C ALA A 94 -15.77 -11.10 3.53
N ALA A 95 -16.81 -11.88 3.24
CA ALA A 95 -16.76 -12.93 2.23
C ALA A 95 -16.53 -12.36 0.82
N PHE A 96 -17.14 -11.21 0.50
CA PHE A 96 -16.90 -10.49 -0.75
C PHE A 96 -15.45 -10.04 -0.88
N PHE A 97 -14.87 -9.45 0.16
CA PHE A 97 -13.44 -9.11 0.17
C PHE A 97 -12.56 -10.34 0.00
N MET A 98 -12.88 -11.46 0.66
CA MET A 98 -12.16 -12.72 0.45
C MET A 98 -12.25 -13.21 -1.01
N SER A 99 -13.43 -13.11 -1.64
CA SER A 99 -13.59 -13.47 -3.05
C SER A 99 -12.84 -12.52 -3.98
N PHE A 100 -12.81 -11.23 -3.65
CA PHE A 100 -12.05 -10.22 -4.37
C PHE A 100 -10.55 -10.51 -4.28
N LEU A 101 -10.02 -10.81 -3.08
CA LEU A 101 -8.62 -11.19 -2.89
C LEU A 101 -8.28 -12.46 -3.67
N ALA A 102 -9.15 -13.48 -3.62
CA ALA A 102 -8.94 -14.71 -4.37
C ALA A 102 -8.93 -14.46 -5.89
N TRP A 103 -9.86 -13.66 -6.41
CA TRP A 103 -9.86 -13.27 -7.82
C TRP A 103 -8.60 -12.45 -8.21
N ALA A 104 -8.16 -11.54 -7.35
CA ALA A 104 -6.97 -10.73 -7.58
C ALA A 104 -5.71 -11.61 -7.64
N ALA A 105 -5.63 -12.64 -6.79
CA ALA A 105 -4.54 -13.63 -6.77
C ALA A 105 -4.71 -14.78 -7.77
N ALA A 106 -5.77 -14.82 -8.59
CA ALA A 106 -6.06 -16.03 -9.36
C ALA A 106 -4.92 -16.34 -10.35
N GLY A 107 -4.28 -17.50 -10.15
CA GLY A 107 -3.10 -17.93 -10.91
C GLY A 107 -1.75 -17.56 -10.27
N ASP A 108 -1.76 -16.81 -9.17
CA ASP A 108 -0.59 -16.35 -8.42
C ASP A 108 -0.67 -16.74 -6.93
N SER A 109 0.41 -16.50 -6.19
CA SER A 109 0.42 -16.66 -4.73
C SER A 109 0.86 -15.38 -4.02
N PHE A 110 0.06 -14.92 -3.06
CA PHE A 110 0.42 -13.85 -2.14
C PHE A 110 1.27 -14.39 -0.99
N SER A 111 2.48 -13.86 -0.82
CA SER A 111 3.32 -14.14 0.36
C SER A 111 3.09 -13.08 1.42
N PHE A 112 2.47 -13.45 2.54
CA PHE A 112 2.22 -12.52 3.64
C PHE A 112 3.54 -12.00 4.24
N VAL A 113 4.51 -12.90 4.45
CA VAL A 113 5.86 -12.53 4.92
C VAL A 113 6.57 -11.63 3.90
N GLY A 114 6.47 -11.95 2.61
CA GLY A 114 7.06 -11.14 1.55
C GLY A 114 6.45 -9.73 1.49
N MET A 115 5.13 -9.60 1.67
CA MET A 115 4.46 -8.30 1.72
C MET A 115 4.91 -7.46 2.93
N LEU A 116 5.08 -8.09 4.09
CA LEU A 116 5.62 -7.41 5.28
C LEU A 116 7.08 -6.99 5.07
N GLN A 117 7.89 -7.83 4.46
CA GLN A 117 9.29 -7.53 4.12
C GLN A 117 9.38 -6.35 3.13
N ASP A 118 8.53 -6.35 2.10
CA ASP A 118 8.40 -5.26 1.13
C ASP A 118 7.93 -3.96 1.79
N THR A 119 6.98 -4.06 2.72
CA THR A 119 6.49 -2.91 3.49
C THR A 119 7.62 -2.27 4.28
N VAL A 120 8.42 -3.07 4.98
CA VAL A 120 9.60 -2.58 5.72
C VAL A 120 10.56 -1.89 4.75
N SER A 121 10.95 -2.54 3.66
CA SER A 121 11.92 -2.00 2.69
C SER A 121 11.44 -0.69 2.04
N ARG A 122 10.16 -0.61 1.64
CA ARG A 122 9.57 0.58 1.01
C ARG A 122 9.32 1.73 1.98
N SER A 123 9.20 1.45 3.29
CA SER A 123 9.02 2.50 4.31
C SER A 123 10.31 3.26 4.63
N VAL A 124 11.48 2.70 4.29
CA VAL A 124 12.80 3.25 4.63
C VAL A 124 13.03 4.65 4.05
N PRO A 125 12.83 4.93 2.75
CA PRO A 125 13.08 6.27 2.21
C PRO A 125 12.28 7.37 2.91
N ILE A 126 11.01 7.09 3.22
CA ILE A 126 10.13 8.02 3.93
C ILE A 126 10.59 8.19 5.38
N THR A 127 11.00 7.11 6.04
CA THR A 127 11.52 7.16 7.42
C THR A 127 12.82 7.97 7.50
N LEU A 128 13.76 7.77 6.58
CA LEU A 128 15.00 8.55 6.50
C LEU A 128 14.71 10.02 6.19
N GLY A 129 13.75 10.30 5.30
CA GLY A 129 13.24 11.64 5.08
C GLY A 129 12.69 12.27 6.35
N ALA A 130 11.77 11.60 7.04
CA ALA A 130 11.19 12.11 8.29
C ALA A 130 12.25 12.42 9.35
N ILE A 131 13.29 11.58 9.48
CA ILE A 131 14.42 11.84 10.38
C ILE A 131 15.17 13.13 9.98
N GLY A 132 15.44 13.32 8.68
CA GLY A 132 16.04 14.55 8.17
C GLY A 132 15.16 15.78 8.40
N GLY A 133 13.84 15.64 8.30
CA GLY A 133 12.87 16.70 8.62
C GLY A 133 12.93 17.13 10.09
N ILE A 134 12.91 16.15 11.02
CA ILE A 134 13.02 16.44 12.46
C ILE A 134 14.35 17.12 12.80
N LEU A 135 15.46 16.70 12.17
CA LEU A 135 16.76 17.33 12.37
C LEU A 135 16.76 18.78 11.86
N SER A 136 16.11 19.02 10.72
CA SER A 136 15.97 20.36 10.14
C SER A 136 15.16 21.28 11.07
N GLU A 137 14.03 20.78 11.59
CA GLU A 137 13.19 21.51 12.54
C GLU A 137 13.95 21.90 13.82
N ARG A 138 14.79 21.00 14.35
CA ARG A 138 15.68 21.30 15.49
C ARG A 138 16.68 22.42 15.20
N SER A 139 17.06 22.61 13.95
CA SER A 139 17.94 23.72 13.51
C SER A 139 17.20 25.03 13.22
N GLY A 140 15.87 25.06 13.39
CA GLY A 140 15.04 26.23 13.11
C GLY A 140 14.67 26.39 11.62
N VAL A 141 14.84 25.34 10.81
CA VAL A 141 14.51 25.34 9.38
C VAL A 141 13.52 24.23 9.06
N ILE A 142 12.31 24.59 8.66
CA ILE A 142 11.28 23.65 8.25
C ILE A 142 11.55 23.21 6.81
N ASN A 143 11.83 21.92 6.60
CA ASN A 143 12.12 21.37 5.27
C ASN A 143 10.85 20.86 4.58
N ILE A 144 10.11 21.77 3.95
CA ILE A 144 8.91 21.45 3.14
C ILE A 144 9.27 20.78 1.80
N SER A 145 10.51 20.97 1.33
CA SER A 145 11.01 20.47 0.04
C SER A 145 11.44 18.99 0.03
N ILE A 146 11.17 18.24 1.10
CA ILE A 146 11.76 16.91 1.27
C ILE A 146 11.34 15.90 0.20
N GLU A 147 10.12 16.01 -0.31
CA GLU A 147 9.60 15.16 -1.38
C GLU A 147 10.38 15.39 -2.68
N GLY A 148 10.58 16.65 -3.06
CA GLY A 148 11.37 17.05 -4.21
C GLY A 148 12.84 16.64 -4.09
N MET A 149 13.42 16.75 -2.89
CA MET A 149 14.78 16.28 -2.63
C MET A 149 14.91 14.76 -2.84
N LEU A 150 13.95 13.98 -2.34
CA LEU A 150 13.93 12.53 -2.53
C LEU A 150 13.75 12.16 -4.01
N LEU A 151 12.85 12.84 -4.72
CA LEU A 151 12.64 12.62 -6.17
C LEU A 151 13.90 12.94 -6.98
N ALA A 152 14.50 14.10 -6.75
CA ALA A 152 15.71 14.51 -7.45
C ALA A 152 16.89 13.57 -7.15
N ALA A 153 17.09 13.20 -5.88
CA ALA A 153 18.12 12.26 -5.47
C ALA A 153 17.92 10.87 -6.11
N ALA A 154 16.69 10.36 -6.17
CA ALA A 154 16.39 9.09 -6.81
C ALA A 154 16.69 9.12 -8.32
N CYS A 155 16.30 10.20 -9.00
CA CYS A 155 16.53 10.38 -10.42
C CYS A 155 18.03 10.48 -10.77
N THR A 156 18.78 11.33 -10.07
CA THR A 156 20.22 11.48 -10.32
C THR A 156 20.99 10.22 -9.91
N SER A 157 20.56 9.53 -8.85
CA SER A 157 21.12 8.25 -8.45
C SER A 157 20.94 7.18 -9.52
N ALA A 158 19.73 7.02 -10.06
CA ALA A 158 19.44 6.08 -11.13
C ALA A 158 20.31 6.32 -12.37
N ILE A 159 20.43 7.59 -12.79
CA ILE A 159 21.25 7.96 -13.96
C ILE A 159 22.73 7.67 -13.70
N ALA A 160 23.27 8.18 -12.59
CA ALA A 160 24.68 8.03 -12.26
C ALA A 160 25.07 6.57 -12.04
N ALA A 161 24.22 5.79 -11.36
CA ALA A 161 24.47 4.39 -11.14
C ALA A 161 24.43 3.58 -12.44
N SER A 162 23.59 3.98 -13.41
CA SER A 162 23.54 3.34 -14.74
C SER A 162 24.83 3.55 -15.54
N LEU A 163 25.51 4.68 -15.32
CA LEU A 163 26.77 5.01 -15.99
C LEU A 163 28.00 4.47 -15.26
N THR A 164 27.87 4.16 -13.96
CA THR A 164 28.99 3.82 -13.09
C THR A 164 28.68 2.53 -12.32
N ASN A 165 28.30 2.64 -11.04
CA ASN A 165 27.87 1.54 -10.20
C ASN A 165 26.89 2.03 -9.13
N LEU A 166 26.24 1.08 -8.48
CA LEU A 166 25.22 1.32 -7.45
C LEU A 166 25.68 2.27 -6.34
N TRP A 167 26.92 2.09 -5.84
CA TRP A 167 27.43 2.87 -4.72
C TRP A 167 27.75 4.31 -5.10
N LEU A 168 28.38 4.51 -6.26
CA LEU A 168 28.67 5.84 -6.78
C LEU A 168 27.38 6.59 -7.12
N GLY A 169 26.39 5.94 -7.74
CA GLY A 169 25.12 6.61 -7.97
C GLY A 169 24.34 6.89 -6.67
N THR A 170 24.44 6.04 -5.65
CA THR A 170 23.90 6.37 -4.31
C THR A 170 24.54 7.65 -3.76
N LEU A 171 25.87 7.77 -3.88
CA LEU A 171 26.60 8.97 -3.45
C LEU A 171 26.16 10.22 -4.22
N VAL A 172 26.01 10.12 -5.56
CA VAL A 172 25.52 11.23 -6.39
C VAL A 172 24.09 11.65 -5.99
N GLY A 173 23.22 10.68 -5.69
CA GLY A 173 21.89 10.96 -5.15
C GLY A 173 21.95 11.72 -3.82
N ALA A 174 22.78 11.27 -2.88
CA ALA A 174 22.98 11.95 -1.59
C ALA A 174 23.49 13.39 -1.78
N LEU A 175 24.47 13.60 -2.66
CA LEU A 175 24.98 14.93 -2.99
C LEU A 175 23.93 15.83 -3.64
N THR A 176 23.03 15.25 -4.45
CA THR A 176 21.91 16.00 -5.04
C THR A 176 20.95 16.51 -3.95
N GLY A 177 20.63 15.65 -2.97
CA GLY A 177 19.83 16.05 -1.80
C GLY A 177 20.51 17.15 -0.99
N VAL A 178 21.82 17.03 -0.74
CA VAL A 178 22.62 18.07 -0.06
C VAL A 178 22.61 19.38 -0.84
N ALA A 179 22.76 19.34 -2.15
CA ALA A 179 22.75 20.53 -2.99
C ALA A 179 21.40 21.26 -2.93
N LEU A 180 20.28 20.53 -3.03
CA LEU A 180 18.95 21.13 -2.89
C LEU A 180 18.68 21.64 -1.47
N ALA A 181 19.15 20.94 -0.45
CA ALA A 181 19.06 21.40 0.93
C ALA A 181 19.87 22.67 1.16
N ALA A 182 21.05 22.79 0.52
CA ALA A 182 21.85 24.01 0.55
C ALA A 182 21.12 25.18 -0.13
N VAL A 183 20.42 24.96 -1.26
CA VAL A 183 19.58 25.99 -1.89
C VAL A 183 18.50 26.47 -0.92
N LEU A 184 17.77 25.55 -0.28
CA LEU A 184 16.76 25.91 0.72
C LEU A 184 17.38 26.73 1.86
N ALA A 185 18.49 26.24 2.43
CA ALA A 185 19.16 26.89 3.57
C ALA A 185 19.70 28.28 3.22
N VAL A 186 20.31 28.45 2.04
CA VAL A 186 20.79 29.76 1.58
C VAL A 186 19.62 30.73 1.39
N MET A 187 18.54 30.30 0.74
CA MET A 187 17.36 31.14 0.54
C MET A 187 16.69 31.54 1.87
N SER A 188 16.57 30.61 2.82
CA SER A 188 15.90 30.88 4.09
C SER A 188 16.78 31.64 5.08
N ILE A 189 18.07 31.34 5.17
CA ILE A 189 18.98 31.93 6.16
C ILE A 189 19.58 33.24 5.65
N ARG A 190 20.12 33.25 4.43
CA ARG A 190 20.83 34.42 3.88
C ARG A 190 19.85 35.44 3.30
N TYR A 191 18.88 34.98 2.54
CA TYR A 191 17.92 35.85 1.84
C TYR A 191 16.61 36.06 2.58
N LYS A 192 16.40 35.37 3.72
CA LYS A 192 15.21 35.49 4.58
C LYS A 192 13.90 35.27 3.81
N VAL A 193 13.94 34.42 2.78
CA VAL A 193 12.74 34.01 2.04
C VAL A 193 11.96 33.01 2.89
N ASP A 194 10.63 33.06 2.79
CA ASP A 194 9.76 32.09 3.44
C ASP A 194 10.08 30.65 3.01
N GLN A 195 10.33 29.80 4.01
CA GLN A 195 10.77 28.40 3.83
C GLN A 195 9.70 27.54 3.13
N VAL A 196 8.42 27.87 3.32
CA VAL A 196 7.31 27.15 2.70
C VAL A 196 7.27 27.46 1.22
N ILE A 197 7.43 28.73 0.83
CA ILE A 197 7.44 29.14 -0.58
C ILE A 197 8.62 28.50 -1.34
N VAL A 198 9.84 28.60 -0.79
CA VAL A 198 11.03 27.99 -1.40
C VAL A 198 10.90 26.47 -1.43
N GLY A 199 10.34 25.88 -0.38
CA GLY A 199 10.10 24.45 -0.28
C GLY A 199 9.19 23.93 -1.40
N PHE A 200 8.05 24.59 -1.62
CA PHE A 200 7.15 24.27 -2.73
C PHE A 200 7.81 24.49 -4.09
N ALA A 201 8.58 25.56 -4.27
CA ALA A 201 9.31 25.80 -5.51
C ALA A 201 10.29 24.67 -5.84
N ILE A 202 11.05 24.19 -4.85
CA ILE A 202 11.96 23.05 -5.00
C ILE A 202 11.17 21.77 -5.32
N ASN A 203 10.04 21.52 -4.66
CA ASN A 203 9.20 20.34 -4.95
C ASN A 203 8.70 20.33 -6.40
N PHE A 204 8.12 21.45 -6.87
CA PHE A 204 7.61 21.54 -8.24
C PHE A 204 8.73 21.49 -9.28
N PHE A 205 9.86 22.13 -8.99
CA PHE A 205 11.04 22.07 -9.86
C PHE A 205 11.55 20.63 -9.98
N ALA A 206 11.75 19.94 -8.86
CA ALA A 206 12.19 18.56 -8.84
C ALA A 206 11.17 17.65 -9.56
N LEU A 207 9.87 17.79 -9.28
CA LEU A 207 8.82 17.01 -9.95
C LEU A 207 8.84 17.22 -11.46
N GLY A 208 8.94 18.47 -11.93
CA GLY A 208 8.97 18.78 -13.36
C GLY A 208 10.22 18.23 -14.06
N VAL A 209 11.41 18.49 -13.51
CA VAL A 209 12.68 18.06 -14.09
C VAL A 209 12.80 16.54 -14.08
N THR A 210 12.50 15.88 -12.95
CA THR A 210 12.59 14.42 -12.84
C THR A 210 11.56 13.73 -13.73
N SER A 211 10.34 14.26 -13.84
CA SER A 211 9.34 13.74 -14.78
C SER A 211 9.80 13.85 -16.23
N PHE A 212 10.34 15.02 -16.62
CA PHE A 212 10.87 15.22 -17.97
C PHE A 212 12.01 14.24 -18.28
N ILE A 213 13.00 14.13 -17.40
CA ILE A 213 14.13 13.20 -17.59
C ILE A 213 13.64 11.75 -17.61
N SER A 214 12.69 11.40 -16.74
CA SER A 214 12.08 10.07 -16.74
C SER A 214 11.45 9.74 -18.09
N PHE A 215 10.55 10.58 -18.61
CA PHE A 215 9.86 10.31 -19.86
C PHE A 215 10.75 10.42 -21.11
N ARG A 216 11.78 11.27 -21.09
CA ARG A 216 12.62 11.51 -22.27
C ARG A 216 13.88 10.65 -22.32
N VAL A 217 14.40 10.21 -21.17
CA VAL A 217 15.68 9.51 -21.08
C VAL A 217 15.51 8.12 -20.47
N LEU A 218 14.94 7.99 -19.27
CA LEU A 218 14.90 6.71 -18.56
C LEU A 218 13.89 5.74 -19.17
N VAL A 219 12.68 6.20 -19.50
CA VAL A 219 11.59 5.39 -20.05
C VAL A 219 11.89 4.86 -21.45
N PRO A 220 12.52 5.62 -22.38
CA PRO A 220 12.89 5.07 -23.69
C PRO A 220 14.11 4.13 -23.65
N ASN A 221 15.00 4.27 -22.67
CA ASN A 221 16.27 3.52 -22.61
C ASN A 221 16.31 2.53 -21.44
N ARG A 222 15.21 1.81 -21.19
CA ARG A 222 15.07 0.95 -20.00
C ARG A 222 16.07 -0.19 -19.93
N ASP A 223 16.54 -0.68 -21.08
CA ASP A 223 17.45 -1.82 -21.12
C ASP A 223 18.87 -1.42 -20.67
N THR A 224 19.26 -0.16 -20.91
CA THR A 224 20.60 0.36 -20.64
C THR A 224 20.65 1.34 -19.46
N MET A 225 19.52 1.94 -19.08
CA MET A 225 19.42 2.90 -17.97
C MET A 225 18.35 2.48 -16.97
N ASN A 226 18.64 2.69 -15.69
CA ASN A 226 17.78 2.34 -14.54
C ASN A 226 17.45 0.85 -14.44
N ASN A 227 18.32 -0.01 -14.96
CA ASN A 227 18.20 -1.47 -14.91
C ASN A 227 19.28 -2.10 -14.02
N LEU A 228 19.48 -1.51 -12.84
CA LEU A 228 20.49 -2.00 -11.92
C LEU A 228 19.92 -3.07 -11.00
N LEU A 229 20.77 -4.03 -10.66
CA LEU A 229 20.45 -4.99 -9.62
C LEU A 229 20.17 -4.24 -8.31
N PRO A 230 19.05 -4.56 -7.64
CA PRO A 230 18.77 -4.03 -6.31
C PRO A 230 19.92 -4.32 -5.34
N VAL A 231 20.03 -3.48 -4.31
CA VAL A 231 20.99 -3.70 -3.22
C VAL A 231 20.75 -5.08 -2.62
N THR A 232 21.76 -5.94 -2.64
CA THR A 232 21.65 -7.29 -2.09
C THR A 232 21.32 -7.23 -0.59
N PRO A 233 20.27 -7.92 -0.13
CA PRO A 233 19.97 -8.03 1.30
C PRO A 233 21.13 -8.66 2.06
N ILE A 234 21.45 -8.11 3.23
CA ILE A 234 22.45 -8.67 4.13
C ILE A 234 21.70 -9.51 5.17
N ARG A 235 22.00 -10.81 5.21
CA ARG A 235 21.43 -11.75 6.17
C ARG A 235 22.27 -11.80 7.44
N ILE A 236 21.66 -11.55 8.60
CA ILE A 236 22.33 -11.73 9.90
C ILE A 236 22.09 -13.17 10.37
N PRO A 237 23.13 -14.04 10.39
CA PRO A 237 22.97 -15.44 10.78
C PRO A 237 22.44 -15.54 12.22
N LEU A 238 21.71 -16.62 12.55
CA LEU A 238 20.97 -16.86 13.80
C LEU A 238 19.69 -16.02 13.94
N LEU A 239 19.72 -14.71 13.66
CA LEU A 239 18.55 -13.84 13.80
C LEU A 239 17.60 -13.93 12.61
N ALA A 240 18.14 -14.15 11.40
CA ALA A 240 17.34 -14.40 10.20
C ALA A 240 16.63 -15.75 10.22
N ASP A 241 17.12 -16.71 11.02
CA ASP A 241 16.58 -18.06 11.11
C ASP A 241 15.30 -18.16 11.96
N VAL A 242 14.94 -17.07 12.67
CA VAL A 242 13.71 -17.00 13.45
C VAL A 242 12.51 -17.00 12.49
N PRO A 243 11.58 -17.97 12.59
CA PRO A 243 10.41 -18.00 11.72
C PRO A 243 9.61 -16.70 11.80
N PHE A 244 9.10 -16.24 10.65
CA PHE A 244 8.31 -15.00 10.51
C PHE A 244 9.11 -13.71 10.74
N ILE A 245 9.68 -13.50 11.93
CA ILE A 245 10.36 -12.25 12.31
C ILE A 245 11.73 -12.11 11.63
N GLY A 246 12.46 -13.24 11.52
CA GLY A 246 13.79 -13.33 10.94
C GLY A 246 13.85 -12.74 9.54
N THR A 247 13.05 -13.30 8.64
CA THR A 247 12.95 -12.88 7.24
C THR A 247 12.46 -11.44 7.09
N ILE A 248 11.55 -10.97 7.96
CA ILE A 248 10.99 -9.62 7.85
C ILE A 248 12.02 -8.54 8.21
N PHE A 249 12.83 -8.74 9.25
CA PHE A 249 13.71 -7.69 9.77
C PHE A 249 15.21 -7.92 9.57
N PHE A 250 15.64 -9.17 9.39
CA PHE A 250 17.06 -9.58 9.40
C PHE A 250 17.54 -10.15 8.06
N GLU A 251 16.71 -10.05 7.02
CA GLU A 251 17.08 -10.24 5.61
C GLU A 251 16.76 -8.98 4.81
N GLN A 252 17.47 -7.90 5.14
CA GLN A 252 17.18 -6.57 4.65
C GLN A 252 18.41 -5.85 4.10
N THR A 253 18.19 -4.78 3.35
CA THR A 253 19.30 -3.99 2.77
C THR A 253 20.01 -3.16 3.83
N ILE A 254 21.22 -2.69 3.51
CA ILE A 254 22.01 -1.83 4.40
C ILE A 254 21.24 -0.56 4.84
N PHE A 255 20.38 -0.02 3.97
CA PHE A 255 19.57 1.16 4.26
C PHE A 255 18.50 0.91 5.32
N VAL A 256 17.92 -0.29 5.33
CA VAL A 256 16.94 -0.71 6.34
C VAL A 256 17.62 -0.78 7.71
N TYR A 257 18.78 -1.44 7.79
CA TYR A 257 19.53 -1.51 9.05
C TYR A 257 19.98 -0.14 9.55
N PHE A 258 20.40 0.75 8.63
CA PHE A 258 20.71 2.13 8.97
C PHE A 258 19.49 2.86 9.58
N SER A 259 18.30 2.65 9.03
CA SER A 259 17.06 3.22 9.59
C SER A 259 16.73 2.72 11.01
N PHE A 260 17.08 1.48 11.35
CA PHE A 260 16.86 0.89 12.68
C PHE A 260 17.94 1.25 13.72
N ALA A 261 19.18 1.52 13.30
CA ALA A 261 20.28 1.91 14.19
C ALA A 261 20.05 3.26 14.93
N ARG A 262 18.91 3.90 14.69
CA ARG A 262 18.41 5.20 15.17
C ARG A 262 18.52 5.48 16.68
N ARG A 263 18.69 4.48 17.55
CA ARG A 263 18.54 4.64 19.02
C ARG A 263 19.41 5.73 19.65
N ARG A 264 20.44 6.26 18.97
CA ARG A 264 21.35 7.32 19.46
C ARG A 264 21.21 8.72 18.84
N TRP A 265 20.40 8.92 17.80
CA TRP A 265 20.45 10.16 16.99
C TRP A 265 19.70 11.37 17.58
N PHE A 266 18.88 11.16 18.61
CA PHE A 266 17.93 12.17 19.10
C PHE A 266 18.23 12.70 20.51
N ARG A 267 19.33 12.25 21.11
CA ARG A 267 19.86 12.83 22.35
C ARG A 267 20.61 14.12 22.08
#